data_AF-M7Y8A3-F1
#
_entry.id   AF-M7Y8A3-F1
#
_cell.length_a   1.000
_cell.length_b   1.000
_cell.length_c   1.000
_cell.angle_alpha   90.00
_cell.angle_beta   90.00
_cell.angle_gamma   90.00
#
_symmetry.space_group_name_H-M   'P 1'
#
loop_
_entity.id
_entity.type
_entity.pdbx_description
1 polymer ?
#
loop_
_entity_poly.entity_id
_entity_poly.type
_entity_poly.pdbx_seq_one_letter_code
_entity_poly.pdbx_strand_id
1 'polypeptide(L)'
;MVAGCVPVFFHPASAYLQYRWHLPGDHARYSVFIPEDAVRVGNVSIEDTLRRIPGAAVRRMQEEVITLVPRLVYADPRYSLDTVKDAFDVAVEGVLEKVAESMRKVETTDHRRSSWLDKIWSE
;
A
#
# COMPACT_ATOMS: atom_id res chain seq x y z
N MET A 1 11.17 -16.09 3.28
CA MET A 1 10.61 -15.19 2.24
C MET A 1 9.20 -15.62 1.91
N VAL A 2 8.31 -14.67 1.58
CA VAL A 2 6.96 -14.96 1.08
C VAL A 2 7.10 -15.60 -0.31
N ALA A 3 7.15 -16.94 -0.35
CA ALA A 3 7.36 -17.72 -1.57
C ALA A 3 6.05 -17.86 -2.37
N GLY A 4 5.40 -16.72 -2.66
CA GLY A 4 4.04 -16.71 -3.22
C GLY A 4 2.98 -17.18 -2.23
N CYS A 5 3.21 -17.10 -0.91
CA CYS A 5 2.15 -17.33 0.07
C CYS A 5 1.17 -16.15 0.05
N VAL A 6 -0.13 -16.43 0.01
CA VAL A 6 -1.17 -15.40 0.10
C VAL A 6 -1.26 -14.91 1.55
N PRO A 7 -0.99 -13.64 1.86
CA PRO A 7 -1.17 -13.11 3.21
C PRO A 7 -2.65 -13.12 3.62
N VAL A 8 -2.88 -13.50 4.88
CA VAL A 8 -4.18 -13.39 5.55
C VAL A 8 -4.07 -12.30 6.59
N PHE A 9 -4.87 -11.24 6.45
CA PHE A 9 -4.90 -10.10 7.36
C PHE A 9 -6.17 -10.13 8.21
N PHE A 10 -6.02 -9.73 9.47
CA PHE A 10 -7.12 -9.71 10.43
C PHE A 10 -7.61 -8.31 10.80
N HIS A 11 -6.77 -7.30 10.53
CA HIS A 11 -7.07 -5.90 10.80
C HIS A 11 -6.62 -5.02 9.63
N PRO A 12 -7.44 -4.09 9.10
CA PRO A 12 -7.05 -3.26 7.95
C PRO A 12 -5.79 -2.44 8.21
N ALA A 13 -5.58 -2.01 9.46
CA ALA A 13 -4.40 -1.26 9.85
C ALA A 13 -3.10 -2.08 9.76
N SER A 14 -3.12 -3.41 9.83
CA SER A 14 -1.89 -4.21 9.81
C SER A 14 -1.24 -4.32 8.42
N ALA A 15 -1.93 -3.86 7.36
CA ALA A 15 -1.40 -3.89 6.00
C ALA A 15 -1.89 -2.71 5.17
N TYR A 16 -3.21 -2.63 4.95
CA TYR A 16 -3.85 -1.76 3.96
C TYR A 16 -3.66 -0.27 4.22
N LEU A 17 -3.50 0.11 5.49
CA LEU A 17 -3.28 1.51 5.87
C LEU A 17 -1.81 1.87 6.04
N GLN A 18 -0.98 0.91 6.47
CA GLN A 18 0.43 1.14 6.80
C GLN A 18 1.35 1.10 5.58
N TYR A 19 1.07 0.21 4.62
CA TYR A 19 1.96 -0.04 3.47
C TYR A 19 1.38 0.48 2.16
N ARG A 20 0.70 1.63 2.19
CA ARG A 20 -0.02 2.17 1.02
C ARG A 20 0.85 2.47 -0.20
N TRP A 21 2.14 2.79 -0.03
CA TRP A 21 3.06 2.98 -1.15
C TRP A 21 3.53 1.64 -1.75
N HIS A 22 3.53 0.58 -0.96
CA HIS A 22 4.12 -0.70 -1.29
C HIS A 22 3.07 -1.71 -1.79
N LEU A 23 1.85 -1.64 -1.25
CA LEU A 23 0.73 -2.53 -1.57
C LEU A 23 -0.33 -1.83 -2.45
N PRO A 24 -0.90 -2.51 -3.44
CA PRO A 24 -1.96 -1.95 -4.27
C PRO A 24 -3.27 -1.82 -3.47
N GLY A 25 -4.12 -0.86 -3.87
CA GLY A 25 -5.41 -0.60 -3.21
C GLY A 25 -6.45 -1.71 -3.39
N ASP A 26 -6.34 -2.53 -4.44
CA ASP A 26 -7.21 -3.69 -4.62
C ASP A 26 -6.66 -4.89 -3.84
N HIS A 27 -6.98 -4.89 -2.54
CA HIS A 27 -6.47 -5.86 -1.57
C HIS A 27 -6.88 -7.31 -1.83
N ALA A 28 -8.03 -7.52 -2.50
CA ALA A 28 -8.55 -8.84 -2.80
C ALA A 28 -7.72 -9.59 -3.86
N ARG A 29 -6.89 -8.88 -4.64
CA ARG A 29 -6.03 -9.52 -5.65
C ARG A 29 -4.85 -10.27 -5.05
N TYR A 30 -4.39 -9.89 -3.86
CA TYR A 30 -3.17 -10.45 -3.28
C TYR A 30 -3.33 -10.93 -1.84
N SER A 31 -4.45 -10.65 -1.17
CA SER A 31 -4.64 -10.99 0.23
C SER A 31 -6.05 -11.45 0.57
N VAL A 32 -6.17 -12.21 1.66
CA VAL A 32 -7.45 -12.58 2.27
C VAL A 32 -7.63 -11.73 3.51
N PHE A 33 -8.82 -11.15 3.69
CA PHE A 33 -9.16 -10.44 4.91
C PHE A 33 -10.19 -11.26 5.72
N ILE A 34 -9.91 -11.48 7.00
CA ILE A 34 -10.81 -12.15 7.94
C ILE A 34 -10.92 -11.26 9.18
N PRO A 35 -12.06 -10.62 9.49
CA PRO A 35 -12.15 -9.70 10.62
C PRO A 35 -11.76 -10.37 11.95
N GLU A 36 -10.82 -9.77 12.68
CA GLU A 36 -10.31 -10.29 13.95
C GLU A 36 -11.43 -10.56 14.98
N ASP A 37 -12.39 -9.63 15.10
CA ASP A 37 -13.49 -9.77 16.06
C ASP A 37 -14.36 -11.01 15.76
N ALA A 38 -14.57 -11.32 14.48
CA ALA A 38 -15.34 -12.48 14.06
C ALA A 38 -14.63 -13.80 14.39
N VAL A 39 -13.29 -13.80 14.36
CA VAL A 39 -12.47 -14.94 14.79
C VAL A 39 -12.48 -15.08 16.31
N ARG A 40 -12.26 -13.98 17.05
CA ARG A 40 -12.21 -13.97 18.52
C ARG A 40 -13.51 -14.43 19.17
N VAL A 41 -14.66 -14.04 18.60
CA VAL A 41 -15.99 -14.45 19.07
C VAL A 41 -16.34 -15.88 18.63
N GLY A 42 -15.54 -16.51 17.76
CA GLY A 42 -15.78 -17.86 17.25
C GLY A 42 -16.86 -17.95 16.17
N ASN A 43 -17.30 -16.81 15.63
CA ASN A 43 -18.31 -16.76 14.57
C ASN A 43 -17.75 -17.22 13.21
N VAL A 44 -16.42 -17.11 13.03
CA VAL A 44 -15.73 -17.50 11.79
C VAL A 44 -14.56 -18.42 12.10
N SER A 45 -14.53 -19.58 11.45
CA SER A 45 -13.37 -20.47 11.40
C SER A 45 -12.42 -20.02 10.29
N ILE A 46 -11.15 -19.79 10.64
CA ILE A 46 -10.10 -19.42 9.67
C ILE A 46 -9.94 -20.54 8.64
N GLU A 47 -9.84 -21.79 9.10
CA GLU A 47 -9.64 -22.94 8.23
C GLU A 47 -10.78 -23.10 7.23
N ASP A 48 -12.03 -23.06 7.69
CA ASP A 48 -13.19 -23.20 6.81
C ASP A 48 -13.28 -22.07 5.80
N THR A 49 -12.93 -20.86 6.22
CA THR A 49 -12.91 -19.69 5.33
C THR A 49 -11.86 -19.86 4.23
N LEU A 50 -10.63 -20.27 4.59
CA LEU A 50 -9.56 -20.46 3.62
C LEU A 50 -9.83 -21.65 2.69
N ARG A 51 -10.42 -22.74 3.18
CA ARG A 51 -10.80 -23.92 2.38
C ARG A 51 -11.85 -23.61 1.31
N ARG A 52 -12.69 -22.59 1.51
CA ARG A 52 -13.70 -22.15 0.54
C ARG A 52 -13.10 -21.39 -0.65
N ILE A 53 -11.86 -20.94 -0.55
CA ILE A 53 -11.20 -20.20 -1.63
C ILE A 53 -10.82 -21.19 -2.74
N PRO A 54 -11.31 -21.02 -3.98
CA PRO A 54 -10.97 -21.93 -5.07
C PRO A 54 -9.46 -21.91 -5.35
N GLY A 55 -8.86 -23.07 -5.61
CA GLY A 55 -7.42 -23.15 -5.90
C GLY A 55 -6.97 -22.29 -7.09
N ALA A 56 -7.84 -22.08 -8.08
CA ALA A 56 -7.57 -21.14 -9.18
C ALA A 56 -7.48 -19.68 -8.72
N ALA A 57 -8.29 -19.27 -7.74
CA ALA A 57 -8.19 -17.95 -7.13
C ALA A 57 -6.90 -17.83 -6.31
N VAL A 58 -6.56 -18.87 -5.52
CA VAL A 58 -5.29 -18.92 -4.80
C VAL A 58 -4.12 -18.68 -5.75
N ARG A 59 -3.98 -19.47 -6.83
CA ARG A 59 -2.88 -19.30 -7.80
C ARG A 59 -2.75 -17.88 -8.35
N ARG A 60 -3.86 -17.25 -8.74
CA ARG A 60 -3.85 -15.85 -9.20
C ARG A 60 -3.34 -14.89 -8.12
N MET A 61 -3.77 -15.09 -6.87
CA MET A 61 -3.27 -14.28 -5.76
C MET A 61 -1.79 -14.51 -5.49
N GLN A 62 -1.30 -15.75 -5.65
CA GLN A 62 0.13 -16.06 -5.51
C GLN A 62 0.96 -15.38 -6.59
N GLU A 63 0.49 -15.38 -7.85
CA GLU A 63 1.13 -14.68 -8.96
C GLU A 63 1.21 -13.17 -8.70
N GLU A 64 0.11 -12.55 -8.24
CA GLU A 64 0.09 -11.15 -7.84
C GLU A 64 1.09 -10.89 -6.69
N VAL A 65 1.13 -11.74 -5.67
CA VAL A 65 2.09 -11.62 -4.56
C VAL A 65 3.53 -11.68 -5.08
N ILE A 66 3.84 -12.59 -6.00
CA ILE A 66 5.19 -12.71 -6.60
C ILE A 66 5.59 -11.40 -7.28
N THR A 67 4.67 -10.76 -8.01
CA THR A 67 4.92 -9.46 -8.63
C THR A 67 5.15 -8.34 -7.60
N LEU A 68 4.56 -8.44 -6.41
CA LEU A 68 4.72 -7.47 -5.33
C LEU A 68 6.01 -7.64 -4.50
N VAL A 69 6.60 -8.84 -4.46
CA VAL A 69 7.77 -9.16 -3.60
C VAL A 69 8.89 -8.11 -3.68
N PRO A 70 9.35 -7.66 -4.87
CA PRO A 70 10.47 -6.72 -4.94
C PRO A 70 10.19 -5.41 -4.20
N ARG A 71 8.95 -4.89 -4.30
CA ARG A 71 8.53 -3.65 -3.63
C ARG A 71 8.36 -3.80 -2.12
N LEU A 72 8.39 -5.02 -1.58
CA LEU A 72 8.16 -5.31 -0.16
C LEU A 72 9.43 -5.70 0.60
N VAL A 73 10.52 -6.01 -0.13
CA VAL A 73 11.78 -6.47 0.45
C VAL A 73 12.90 -5.53 0.00
N TYR A 74 13.91 -5.35 0.85
CA TYR A 74 15.12 -4.64 0.49
C TYR A 74 15.95 -5.50 -0.48
N ALA A 75 16.48 -4.87 -1.53
CA ALA A 75 17.44 -5.50 -2.42
C ALA A 75 18.71 -5.84 -1.64
N ASP A 76 19.36 -6.94 -2.02
CA ASP A 76 20.70 -7.24 -1.52
C ASP A 76 21.69 -6.24 -2.13
N PRO A 77 22.38 -5.41 -1.33
CA PRO A 77 23.21 -4.32 -1.85
C PRO A 77 24.42 -4.80 -2.66
N ARG A 78 24.72 -6.11 -2.62
CA ARG A 78 25.78 -6.72 -3.44
C ARG A 78 25.36 -6.89 -4.91
N TYR A 79 24.07 -6.76 -5.21
CA TYR A 79 23.51 -6.90 -6.54
C TYR A 79 22.66 -5.67 -6.86
N SER A 80 22.90 -5.02 -8.00
CA SER A 80 22.01 -3.95 -8.44
C SER A 80 20.79 -4.54 -9.15
N LEU A 81 19.60 -4.07 -8.78
CA LEU A 81 18.35 -4.36 -9.46
C LEU A 81 17.98 -3.15 -10.34
N ASP A 82 18.75 -2.91 -11.41
CA ASP A 82 18.63 -1.67 -12.21
C ASP A 82 17.23 -1.44 -12.82
N THR A 83 16.43 -2.52 -12.96
CA THR A 83 15.11 -2.48 -13.59
C THR A 83 13.93 -2.57 -12.60
N VAL A 84 14.18 -2.91 -11.33
CA VAL A 84 13.11 -3.18 -10.35
C VAL A 84 13.38 -2.43 -9.05
N LYS A 85 12.44 -1.56 -8.67
CA LYS A 85 12.48 -0.79 -7.42
C LYS A 85 12.24 -1.71 -6.22
N ASP A 86 13.08 -1.58 -5.21
CA ASP A 86 12.95 -2.32 -3.96
C ASP A 86 12.06 -1.59 -2.92
N ALA A 87 11.94 -2.14 -1.71
CA ALA A 87 11.17 -1.51 -0.64
C ALA A 87 11.70 -0.13 -0.21
N PHE A 88 13.00 0.11 -0.31
CA PHE A 88 13.62 1.39 0.02
C PHE A 88 13.34 2.43 -1.06
N ASP A 89 13.56 2.07 -2.32
CA ASP A 89 13.31 2.93 -3.48
C ASP A 89 11.87 3.45 -3.49
N VAL A 90 10.91 2.54 -3.29
CA VAL A 90 9.48 2.87 -3.21
C VAL A 90 9.17 3.82 -2.05
N ALA A 91 9.82 3.63 -0.89
CA ALA A 91 9.60 4.49 0.27
C ALA A 91 10.16 5.91 0.04
N VAL A 92 11.37 6.02 -0.51
CA VAL A 92 12.01 7.32 -0.80
C VAL A 92 11.20 8.08 -1.84
N GLU A 93 10.77 7.42 -2.91
CA GLU A 93 9.91 8.03 -3.93
C GLU A 93 8.62 8.57 -3.32
N GLY A 94 7.93 7.78 -2.48
CA GLY A 94 6.71 8.22 -1.79
C GLY A 94 6.92 9.44 -0.90
N VAL A 95 8.06 9.52 -0.18
CA VAL A 95 8.42 10.70 0.62
C VAL A 95 8.64 11.92 -0.27
N LEU A 96 9.39 11.77 -1.36
CA LEU A 96 9.68 12.87 -2.29
C LEU A 96 8.39 13.41 -2.93
N GLU A 97 7.50 12.54 -3.38
CA GLU A 97 6.18 12.92 -3.90
C GLU A 97 5.37 13.69 -2.86
N LYS A 98 5.36 13.21 -1.61
CA LYS A 98 4.62 13.85 -0.51
C LYS A 98 5.14 15.25 -0.21
N VAL A 99 6.45 15.44 -0.23
CA VAL A 99 7.08 16.76 -0.04
C VAL A 99 6.73 17.68 -1.20
N ALA A 100 6.84 17.20 -2.44
CA ALA A 100 6.51 17.98 -3.64
C ALA A 100 5.03 18.42 -3.66
N GLU A 101 4.11 17.54 -3.27
CA GLU A 101 2.70 17.90 -3.09
C GLU A 101 2.49 18.99 -2.04
N SER A 102 3.21 18.88 -0.92
CA SER A 102 3.12 19.86 0.18
C SER A 102 3.63 21.23 -0.26
N MET A 103 4.75 21.27 -1.00
CA MET A 103 5.29 22.51 -1.56
C MET A 103 4.31 23.17 -2.56
N ARG A 104 3.72 22.41 -3.48
CA ARG A 104 2.70 22.94 -4.42
C ARG A 104 1.47 23.51 -3.72
N LYS A 105 1.04 22.90 -2.62
CA LYS A 105 -0.08 23.40 -1.80
C LYS A 105 0.26 24.72 -1.11
N VAL A 106 1.49 24.86 -0.59
CA VAL A 106 1.98 26.10 0.01
C VAL A 106 1.99 27.22 -1.03
N GLU A 107 2.57 26.97 -2.20
CA GLU A 107 2.64 27.95 -3.30
C GLU A 107 1.25 28.38 -3.79
N THR A 108 0.32 27.43 -3.96
CA THR A 108 -1.08 27.74 -4.33
C THR A 108 -1.78 28.57 -3.25
N THR A 109 -1.51 28.29 -1.98
CA THR A 109 -2.12 29.01 -0.85
C THR A 109 -1.57 30.42 -0.76
N ASP A 110 -0.26 30.60 -0.93
CA ASP A 110 0.39 31.90 -0.95
C ASP A 110 -0.12 32.76 -2.11
N HIS A 111 -0.23 32.17 -3.31
CA HIS A 111 -0.77 32.84 -4.50
C HIS A 111 -2.24 33.23 -4.36
N ARG A 112 -3.07 32.40 -3.70
CA ARG A 112 -4.43 32.81 -3.33
C ARG A 112 -4.37 34.00 -2.39
N ARG A 113 -3.57 33.92 -1.32
CA ARG A 113 -3.51 34.94 -0.27
C ARG A 113 -3.05 36.30 -0.81
N SER A 114 -2.07 36.34 -1.70
CA SER A 114 -1.65 37.58 -2.39
C SER A 114 -2.78 38.15 -3.24
N SER A 115 -3.42 37.33 -4.08
CA SER A 115 -4.57 37.74 -4.89
C SER A 115 -5.76 38.26 -4.07
N TRP A 116 -6.01 37.69 -2.89
CA TRP A 116 -7.03 38.19 -1.96
C TRP A 116 -6.65 39.55 -1.36
N LEU A 117 -5.38 39.74 -0.97
CA LEU A 117 -4.89 41.01 -0.45
C LEU A 117 -5.00 42.11 -1.52
N ASP A 118 -4.53 41.85 -2.75
CA ASP A 118 -4.59 42.85 -3.84
C ASP A 118 -6.01 43.36 -4.12
N LYS A 119 -7.03 42.50 -3.96
CA LYS A 119 -8.44 42.90 -4.09
C LYS A 119 -8.93 43.80 -2.95
N ILE A 120 -8.51 43.54 -1.71
CA ILE A 120 -8.89 44.36 -0.54
C ILE A 120 -8.32 45.76 -0.62
N TRP A 121 -7.09 45.92 -1.14
CA TRP A 121 -6.42 47.21 -1.23
C TRP A 121 -6.72 47.97 -2.54
N SER A 122 -7.54 47.40 -3.43
CA SER A 122 -7.97 48.03 -4.70
C SER A 122 -9.41 48.58 -4.65
N GLU A 123 -10.13 48.42 -3.54
CA GLU A 123 -11.43 49.06 -3.24
C GLU A 123 -11.23 50.30 -2.35
#